data_AF-A0A7L8V535-F1
#
_entry.id   AF-A0A7L8V535-F1
#
_cell.length_a   1.000
_cell.length_b   1.000
_cell.length_c   1.000
_cell.angle_alpha   90.00
_cell.angle_beta   90.00
_cell.angle_gamma   90.00
#
_symmetry.space_group_name_H-M   'P 1'
#
loop_
_entity.id
_entity.type
_entity.pdbx_description
1 polymer ?
#
loop_
_entity_poly.entity_id
_entity_poly.type
_entity_poly.pdbx_seq_one_letter_code
_entity_poly.pdbx_strand_id
1 'polypeptide(L)'
;MEFKLDDKEGIKKMLEQRVQENLASQAEKKSSSSTQNQNTQTNASGTVNHSSSGFSLLIYIVLAIVLVGISFFAGTKISDKEVIVKEVAKESDIDLNNYITKELYIQKTEELTNTINEIRKALQEKNKKESSQQSPKQEVVVKQVVYTPTNETSNMPQSLKHKEPITEESDFYIFKCYTANVGSFQVPDGCLNTLSTFLEKYSNSPKYEVIGVVNDDDIDFLKSFIKNPEQTVNFLDFATMGLSRHRVVEATWKIKQTLGENTNVIPVNYTIYSKVSRGFVIRAYKVAI
;
A
#
# COMPACT_ATOMS: atom_id res chain seq x y z
N MET A 1 -1.94 24.14 19.40
CA MET A 1 -0.55 23.96 18.94
C MET A 1 -0.58 23.79 17.44
N GLU A 2 0.05 24.71 16.69
CA GLU A 2 0.28 24.54 15.26
C GLU A 2 1.25 23.38 15.01
N PHE A 3 0.82 22.39 14.23
CA PHE A 3 1.69 21.36 13.68
C PHE A 3 2.59 22.00 12.61
N LYS A 4 3.88 22.13 12.90
CA LYS A 4 4.88 22.43 11.86
C LYS A 4 5.36 21.12 11.23
N LEU A 5 4.84 20.82 10.03
CA LEU A 5 5.38 19.81 9.12
C LEU A 5 6.71 20.31 8.52
N ASP A 6 7.77 20.40 9.32
CA ASP A 6 9.07 20.87 8.84
C ASP A 6 10.03 19.74 8.43
N ASP A 7 9.70 18.46 8.63
CA ASP A 7 10.55 17.35 8.17
C ASP A 7 10.27 16.94 6.72
N LYS A 8 10.43 17.92 5.81
CA LYS A 8 10.36 17.71 4.36
C LYS A 8 11.38 16.67 3.87
N GLU A 9 12.52 16.58 4.56
CA GLU A 9 13.59 15.66 4.19
C GLU A 9 13.24 14.21 4.55
N GLY A 10 12.57 13.99 5.69
CA GLY A 10 12.04 12.67 6.07
C GLY A 10 10.97 12.15 5.12
N ILE A 11 10.02 13.01 4.73
CA ILE A 11 8.98 12.65 3.74
C ILE A 11 9.59 12.37 2.37
N LYS A 12 10.56 13.18 1.95
CA LYS A 12 11.30 12.97 0.69
C LYS A 12 12.04 11.63 0.67
N LYS A 13 12.76 11.29 1.74
CA LYS A 13 13.46 10.01 1.86
C LYS A 13 12.52 8.80 1.82
N MET A 14 11.35 8.88 2.49
CA MET A 14 10.34 7.81 2.41
C MET A 14 9.77 7.64 1.01
N LEU A 15 9.52 8.74 0.29
CA LEU A 15 9.04 8.71 -1.09
C LEU A 15 10.10 8.15 -2.04
N GLU A 16 11.36 8.58 -1.91
CA GLU A 16 12.48 8.07 -2.71
C GLU A 16 12.70 6.57 -2.48
N GLN A 17 12.63 6.10 -1.23
CA GLN A 17 12.72 4.68 -0.90
C GLN A 17 11.60 3.87 -1.58
N ARG A 18 10.34 4.35 -1.55
CA ARG A 18 9.22 3.68 -2.25
C ARG A 18 9.38 3.64 -3.76
N VAL A 19 9.93 4.70 -4.36
CA VAL A 19 10.20 4.72 -5.81
C VAL A 19 11.26 3.69 -6.15
N GLN A 20 12.33 3.56 -5.34
CA GLN A 20 13.38 2.57 -5.55
C GLN A 20 12.89 1.13 -5.37
N GLU A 21 12.08 0.84 -4.34
CA GLU A 21 11.47 -0.48 -4.10
C GLU A 21 10.53 -0.90 -5.25
N ASN A 22 9.77 0.05 -5.80
CA ASN A 22 8.91 -0.18 -6.96
C ASN A 22 9.69 -0.40 -8.26
N LEU A 23 10.85 0.25 -8.43
CA LEU A 23 11.72 0.04 -9.57
C LEU A 23 12.45 -1.30 -9.49
N ALA A 24 12.93 -1.68 -8.29
CA ALA A 24 13.57 -2.96 -8.04
C ALA A 24 12.61 -4.14 -8.29
N SER A 25 11.38 -4.07 -7.77
CA SER A 25 10.36 -5.10 -8.00
C SER A 25 9.90 -5.21 -9.47
N GLN A 26 10.02 -4.13 -10.27
CA GLN A 26 9.80 -4.18 -11.72
C GLN A 26 11.00 -4.76 -12.49
N ALA A 27 12.22 -4.53 -12.02
CA ALA A 27 13.43 -5.11 -12.61
C ALA A 27 13.50 -6.62 -12.36
N GLU A 28 13.13 -7.08 -11.17
CA GLU A 28 13.07 -8.51 -10.82
C GLU A 28 11.98 -9.27 -11.61
N LYS A 29 10.85 -8.62 -11.90
CA LYS A 29 9.80 -9.17 -12.79
C LYS A 29 10.23 -9.25 -14.26
N LYS A 30 11.15 -8.38 -14.72
CA LYS A 30 11.75 -8.47 -16.06
C LYS A 30 12.89 -9.50 -16.13
N SER A 31 13.61 -9.74 -15.04
CA SER A 31 14.70 -10.73 -14.98
C SER A 31 14.20 -12.16 -14.77
N SER A 32 13.04 -12.36 -14.13
CA SER A 32 12.46 -13.70 -13.92
C SER A 32 11.67 -14.24 -15.13
N SER A 33 11.45 -13.42 -16.16
CA SER A 33 10.88 -13.83 -17.46
C SER A 33 11.93 -14.47 -18.40
N SER A 34 13.20 -14.54 -18.02
CA SER A 34 14.25 -15.08 -18.89
C SER A 34 15.21 -16.06 -18.19
N THR A 35 14.73 -16.95 -17.32
CA THR A 35 15.48 -18.20 -17.00
C THR A 35 14.52 -19.22 -16.39
N GLN A 36 13.87 -20.04 -17.22
CA GLN A 36 13.46 -21.38 -16.81
C GLN A 36 13.24 -22.26 -18.05
N ASN A 37 14.28 -22.98 -18.46
CA ASN A 37 14.17 -24.37 -18.90
C ASN A 37 15.55 -24.94 -19.19
N GLN A 38 16.06 -25.77 -18.26
CA GLN A 38 16.72 -27.05 -18.53
C GLN A 38 17.25 -27.63 -17.22
N ASN A 39 16.66 -28.73 -16.75
CA ASN A 39 17.37 -29.99 -16.52
C ASN A 39 16.48 -30.97 -15.74
N THR A 40 15.92 -31.95 -16.44
CA THR A 40 15.94 -33.35 -16.00
C THR A 40 15.68 -34.24 -17.22
N GLN A 41 16.71 -34.92 -17.72
CA GLN A 41 16.74 -36.38 -17.95
C GLN A 41 17.98 -36.78 -18.76
N THR A 42 18.79 -37.63 -18.12
CA THR A 42 19.39 -38.86 -18.66
C THR A 42 19.26 -39.10 -20.17
N ASN A 43 20.37 -39.34 -20.87
CA ASN A 43 20.72 -40.70 -21.29
C ASN A 43 22.05 -40.83 -22.03
N ALA A 44 22.53 -42.06 -21.97
CA ALA A 44 23.65 -42.68 -22.65
C ALA A 44 23.95 -42.23 -24.09
N SER A 45 25.26 -42.25 -24.37
CA SER A 45 25.90 -42.83 -25.56
C SER A 45 25.49 -42.35 -26.96
N GLY A 46 26.41 -41.59 -27.57
CA GLY A 46 27.13 -42.09 -28.75
C GLY A 46 26.52 -41.86 -30.14
N THR A 47 27.00 -40.79 -30.77
CA THR A 47 27.39 -40.67 -32.20
C THR A 47 26.38 -41.00 -33.30
N VAL A 48 25.92 -39.97 -34.03
CA VAL A 48 25.68 -40.02 -35.49
C VAL A 48 26.09 -38.69 -36.16
N ASN A 49 26.57 -38.82 -37.38
CA ASN A 49 27.42 -37.95 -38.17
C ASN A 49 26.84 -36.61 -38.64
N HIS A 50 27.77 -35.67 -38.82
CA HIS A 50 27.64 -34.40 -39.53
C HIS A 50 27.21 -34.62 -41.00
N SER A 51 26.11 -33.99 -41.41
CA SER A 51 25.76 -33.79 -42.82
C SER A 51 25.22 -32.37 -42.99
N SER A 52 25.67 -31.71 -44.06
CA SER A 52 25.67 -30.27 -44.30
C SER A 52 24.29 -29.61 -44.33
N SER A 53 24.05 -28.66 -43.43
CA SER A 53 22.84 -27.84 -43.39
C SER A 53 23.10 -26.39 -43.85
N GLY A 54 23.25 -26.20 -45.16
CA GLY A 54 23.33 -24.86 -45.77
C GLY A 54 21.99 -24.11 -45.85
N PHE A 55 20.86 -24.75 -45.50
CA PHE A 55 19.51 -24.20 -45.64
C PHE A 55 18.85 -23.72 -44.34
N SER A 56 19.53 -23.85 -43.19
CA SER A 56 18.93 -23.48 -41.89
C SER A 56 18.86 -21.97 -41.67
N LEU A 57 19.89 -21.22 -42.08
CA LEU A 57 20.03 -19.80 -41.71
C LEU A 57 19.01 -18.89 -42.42
N LEU A 58 18.67 -19.18 -43.68
CA LEU A 58 17.67 -18.39 -44.42
C LEU A 58 16.26 -18.55 -43.84
N ILE A 59 15.91 -19.74 -43.32
CA ILE A 59 14.61 -19.97 -42.69
C ILE A 59 14.48 -19.14 -41.42
N TYR A 60 15.53 -19.06 -40.59
CA TYR A 60 15.52 -18.23 -39.38
C TYR A 60 15.44 -16.73 -39.68
N ILE A 61 16.09 -16.25 -40.75
CA ILE A 61 15.98 -14.84 -41.17
C ILE A 61 14.55 -14.52 -41.61
N VAL A 62 13.92 -15.38 -42.41
CA VAL A 62 12.52 -15.18 -42.84
C VAL A 62 11.57 -15.20 -41.65
N LEU A 63 11.78 -16.11 -40.69
CA LEU A 63 10.94 -16.20 -39.48
C LEU A 63 11.06 -14.94 -38.60
N ALA A 64 12.28 -14.39 -38.46
CA ALA A 64 12.51 -13.16 -37.71
C ALA A 64 11.82 -11.94 -38.35
N ILE A 65 11.86 -11.82 -39.67
CA ILE A 65 11.19 -10.73 -40.40
C ILE A 65 9.67 -10.81 -40.23
N VAL A 66 9.10 -12.02 -40.29
CA VAL A 66 7.66 -12.24 -40.07
C VAL A 66 7.24 -11.86 -38.65
N LEU A 67 8.02 -12.24 -37.63
CA LEU A 67 7.72 -11.90 -36.23
C LEU A 67 7.78 -10.39 -35.97
N VAL A 68 8.76 -9.68 -36.54
CA VAL A 68 8.85 -8.21 -36.43
C VAL A 68 7.68 -7.54 -37.16
N GLY A 69 7.28 -8.05 -38.33
CA GLY A 69 6.13 -7.56 -39.08
C GLY A 69 4.80 -7.70 -38.34
N ILE A 70 4.53 -8.86 -37.72
CA ILE A 70 3.32 -9.09 -36.90
C ILE A 70 3.30 -8.15 -35.69
N SER A 71 4.46 -7.93 -35.06
CA SER A 71 4.60 -7.01 -33.91
C SER A 71 4.25 -5.56 -34.29
N PHE A 72 4.72 -5.12 -35.46
CA PHE A 72 4.44 -3.77 -35.97
C PHE A 72 2.97 -3.59 -36.37
N PHE A 73 2.35 -4.62 -36.96
CA PHE A 73 0.95 -4.57 -37.39
C PHE A 73 -0.03 -4.66 -36.20
N ALA A 74 0.31 -5.40 -35.15
CA ALA A 74 -0.45 -5.40 -33.90
C ALA A 74 -0.33 -4.08 -33.14
N GLY A 75 0.85 -3.44 -33.18
CA GLY A 75 1.08 -2.13 -32.55
C GLY A 75 0.27 -0.99 -33.18
N THR A 76 0.11 -0.97 -34.51
CA THR A 76 -0.65 0.09 -35.19
C THR A 76 -2.17 -0.06 -35.04
N LYS A 77 -2.69 -1.26 -34.81
CA LYS A 77 -4.14 -1.51 -34.58
C LYS A 77 -4.61 -1.15 -33.15
N ILE A 78 -3.71 -0.81 -32.22
CA ILE A 78 -4.07 -0.42 -30.85
C ILE A 78 -4.21 1.11 -30.69
N SER A 79 -3.77 1.90 -31.68
CA SER A 79 -3.78 3.37 -31.59
C SER A 79 -5.12 4.04 -31.89
N ASP A 80 -6.15 3.30 -32.34
CA ASP A 80 -7.47 3.86 -32.70
C ASP A 80 -8.57 3.61 -31.63
N LYS A 81 -8.21 3.23 -30.39
CA LYS A 81 -9.17 2.92 -29.32
C LYS A 81 -9.73 4.14 -28.55
N GLU A 82 -9.72 5.33 -29.14
CA GLU A 82 -10.36 6.50 -28.54
C GLU A 82 -11.89 6.55 -28.83
N VAL A 83 -12.40 5.70 -29.73
CA VAL A 83 -13.80 5.73 -30.18
C VAL A 83 -14.73 4.81 -29.36
N ILE A 84 -14.20 3.80 -28.64
CA ILE A 84 -15.04 2.77 -27.99
C ILE A 84 -15.67 3.24 -26.66
N VAL A 85 -15.13 4.29 -26.02
CA VAL A 85 -15.63 4.76 -24.71
C VAL A 85 -17.02 5.41 -24.81
N LYS A 86 -17.39 5.95 -25.97
CA LYS A 86 -18.71 6.60 -26.16
C LYS A 86 -19.86 5.63 -26.38
N GLU A 87 -19.58 4.39 -26.78
CA GLU A 87 -20.64 3.42 -27.12
C GLU A 87 -20.98 2.51 -25.92
N VAL A 88 -20.01 2.20 -25.05
CA VAL A 88 -20.23 1.40 -23.82
C VAL A 88 -20.98 2.19 -22.72
N ALA A 89 -20.92 3.53 -22.75
CA ALA A 89 -21.61 4.39 -21.78
C ALA A 89 -23.14 4.47 -21.99
N LYS A 90 -23.69 3.87 -23.05
CA LYS A 90 -25.14 3.81 -23.29
C LYS A 90 -25.81 2.56 -22.71
N GLU A 91 -25.05 1.56 -22.25
CA GLU A 91 -25.60 0.24 -21.92
C GLU A 91 -25.37 -0.21 -20.47
N SER A 92 -24.79 0.65 -19.62
CA SER A 92 -24.64 0.35 -18.19
C SER A 92 -25.07 1.53 -17.33
N ASP A 93 -26.01 1.28 -16.42
CA ASP A 93 -26.44 2.18 -15.34
C ASP A 93 -25.30 2.41 -14.32
N ILE A 94 -24.17 2.95 -14.78
CA ILE A 94 -23.08 3.38 -13.91
C ILE A 94 -23.41 4.80 -13.46
N ASP A 95 -23.70 4.97 -12.18
CA ASP A 95 -23.87 6.29 -11.56
C ASP A 95 -22.51 7.01 -11.55
N LEU A 96 -22.28 7.81 -12.60
CA LEU A 96 -21.05 8.58 -12.83
C LEU A 96 -20.81 9.68 -11.76
N ASN A 97 -21.76 9.93 -10.85
CA ASN A 97 -21.65 10.99 -9.86
C ASN A 97 -20.56 10.75 -8.79
N ASN A 98 -20.02 9.52 -8.69
CA ASN A 98 -18.93 9.18 -7.77
C ASN A 98 -17.53 9.09 -8.43
N TYR A 99 -17.42 9.40 -9.72
CA TYR A 99 -16.15 9.31 -10.44
C TYR A 99 -15.69 10.70 -10.89
N ILE A 100 -14.52 11.10 -10.42
CA ILE A 100 -13.83 12.32 -10.86
C ILE A 100 -13.00 11.95 -12.09
N THR A 101 -13.20 12.66 -13.20
CA THR A 101 -12.38 12.47 -14.41
C THR A 101 -10.93 12.83 -14.13
N LYS A 102 -10.00 12.21 -14.86
CA LYS A 102 -8.56 12.45 -14.69
C LYS A 102 -8.22 13.93 -14.86
N GLU A 103 -8.91 14.60 -15.77
CA GLU A 103 -8.77 16.03 -16.04
C GLU A 103 -9.22 16.88 -14.83
N LEU A 104 -10.35 16.53 -14.20
CA LEU A 104 -10.86 17.23 -13.02
C LEU A 104 -9.96 17.00 -11.78
N TYR A 105 -9.34 15.82 -11.68
CA TYR A 105 -8.34 15.53 -10.64
C TYR A 105 -7.06 16.35 -10.83
N ILE A 106 -6.55 16.43 -12.07
CA ILE A 106 -5.36 17.24 -12.41
C ILE A 106 -5.65 18.72 -12.12
N GLN A 107 -6.79 19.23 -12.56
CA GLN A 107 -7.21 20.62 -12.33
C GLN A 107 -7.26 20.99 -10.84
N LYS A 108 -7.91 20.14 -10.01
CA LYS A 108 -7.97 20.36 -8.56
C LYS A 108 -6.59 20.30 -7.89
N THR A 109 -5.70 19.46 -8.41
CA THR A 109 -4.33 19.33 -7.88
C THR A 109 -3.50 20.58 -8.21
N GLU A 110 -3.65 21.15 -9.41
CA GLU A 110 -3.01 22.40 -9.80
C GLU A 110 -3.54 23.60 -9.00
N GLU A 111 -4.86 23.68 -8.79
CA GLU A 111 -5.50 24.71 -7.97
C GLU A 111 -4.95 24.69 -6.54
N LEU A 112 -4.91 23.52 -5.90
CA LEU A 112 -4.37 23.34 -4.56
C LEU A 112 -2.87 23.71 -4.49
N THR A 113 -2.10 23.36 -5.51
CA THR A 113 -0.67 23.69 -5.60
C THR A 113 -0.44 25.20 -5.70
N ASN A 114 -1.28 25.90 -6.47
CA ASN A 114 -1.24 27.35 -6.60
C ASN A 114 -1.60 28.05 -5.28
N THR A 115 -2.64 27.58 -4.58
CA THR A 115 -3.01 28.10 -3.26
C THR A 115 -1.88 27.94 -2.25
N ILE A 116 -1.21 26.79 -2.23
CA ILE A 116 -0.06 26.54 -1.33
C ILE A 116 1.10 27.50 -1.63
N ASN A 117 1.36 27.81 -2.90
CA ASN A 117 2.43 28.72 -3.29
C ASN A 117 2.13 30.17 -2.92
N GLU A 118 0.88 30.61 -3.06
CA GLU A 118 0.45 31.95 -2.63
C GLU A 118 0.54 32.11 -1.10
N ILE A 119 0.15 31.08 -0.32
CA ILE A 119 0.31 31.08 1.13
C ILE A 119 1.79 31.17 1.53
N ARG A 120 2.69 30.47 0.83
CA ARG A 120 4.13 30.53 1.09
C ARG A 120 4.71 31.92 0.82
N LYS A 121 4.31 32.58 -0.26
CA LYS A 121 4.73 33.94 -0.57
C LYS A 121 4.26 34.92 0.50
N ALA A 122 2.99 34.84 0.91
CA ALA A 122 2.44 35.69 1.96
C ALA A 122 3.18 35.54 3.30
N LEU A 123 3.59 34.31 3.66
CA LEU A 123 4.39 34.04 4.86
C LEU A 123 5.82 34.58 4.75
N GLN A 124 6.45 34.49 3.58
CA GLN A 124 7.78 35.04 3.35
C GLN A 124 7.78 36.57 3.38
N GLU A 125 6.74 37.23 2.86
CA GLU A 125 6.60 38.68 2.94
C GLU A 125 6.34 39.17 4.37
N LYS A 126 5.61 38.38 5.18
CA LYS A 126 5.38 38.69 6.60
C LYS A 126 6.68 38.64 7.40
N ASN A 127 7.50 37.61 7.18
CA ASN A 127 8.81 37.48 7.84
C ASN A 127 9.85 38.54 7.39
N LYS A 128 9.68 39.14 6.20
CA LYS A 128 10.56 40.21 5.71
C LYS A 128 10.23 41.58 6.32
N LYS A 129 9.01 41.77 6.84
CA LYS A 129 8.57 43.03 7.47
C LYS A 129 8.86 43.10 8.98
N GLU A 130 9.15 41.99 9.65
CA GLU A 130 9.45 41.97 11.10
C GLU A 130 10.95 42.04 11.45
N SER A 131 11.87 42.11 10.47
CA SER A 131 13.32 42.17 10.74
C SER A 131 13.90 43.59 10.89
N SER A 132 13.08 44.65 10.89
CA SER A 132 13.53 46.02 11.18
C SER A 132 12.57 46.72 12.14
N GLN A 133 12.58 46.31 13.41
CA GLN A 133 12.34 47.23 14.52
C GLN A 133 12.74 46.60 15.87
N GLN A 134 13.64 47.29 16.55
CA GLN A 134 14.18 46.98 17.86
C GLN A 134 13.14 47.34 18.95
N SER A 135 12.82 46.34 19.81
CA SER A 135 12.15 46.32 21.14
C SER A 135 11.39 47.56 21.68
N PRO A 136 10.30 47.34 22.44
CA PRO A 136 10.49 47.22 23.90
C PRO A 136 9.71 46.09 24.56
N LYS A 137 10.26 45.61 25.69
CA LYS A 137 9.58 44.75 26.67
C LYS A 137 8.23 45.34 27.03
N GLN A 138 7.17 44.57 26.82
CA GLN A 138 5.87 44.83 27.44
C GLN A 138 5.39 43.56 28.12
N GLU A 139 5.28 43.65 29.43
CA GLU A 139 4.69 42.65 30.32
C GLU A 139 3.19 42.60 30.03
N VAL A 140 2.73 41.53 29.37
CA VAL A 140 1.31 41.31 29.11
C VAL A 140 0.79 40.31 30.14
N VAL A 141 0.03 40.84 31.10
CA VAL A 141 -0.84 40.07 32.00
C VAL A 141 -1.90 39.37 31.14
N VAL A 142 -1.72 38.07 30.91
CA VAL A 142 -2.75 37.23 30.28
C VAL A 142 -3.79 36.89 31.34
N LYS A 143 -4.96 37.52 31.25
CA LYS A 143 -6.18 37.10 31.94
C LYS A 143 -6.46 35.65 31.55
N GLN A 144 -6.36 34.71 32.50
CA GLN A 144 -6.86 33.34 32.33
C GLN A 144 -8.36 33.41 32.04
N VAL A 145 -8.73 33.15 30.78
CA VAL A 145 -10.09 32.72 30.46
C VAL A 145 -10.15 31.24 30.81
N VAL A 146 -10.75 30.96 31.98
CA VAL A 146 -11.15 29.61 32.38
C VAL A 146 -12.22 29.16 31.39
N TYR A 147 -11.82 28.34 30.43
CA TYR A 147 -12.77 27.50 29.71
C TYR A 147 -13.13 26.35 30.66
N THR A 148 -14.31 26.42 31.25
CA THR A 148 -14.99 25.23 31.78
C THR A 148 -15.19 24.25 30.62
N PRO A 149 -14.60 23.04 30.66
CA PRO A 149 -14.86 22.04 29.64
C PRO A 149 -16.33 21.63 29.75
N THR A 150 -17.11 21.96 28.72
CA THR A 150 -18.41 21.35 28.50
C THR A 150 -18.18 19.87 28.25
N ASN A 151 -18.79 19.04 29.09
CA ASN A 151 -18.78 17.59 29.00
C ASN A 151 -19.43 17.12 27.70
N GLU A 152 -18.65 17.08 26.62
CA GLU A 152 -18.96 16.22 25.49
C GLU A 152 -17.86 15.17 25.40
N THR A 153 -18.23 13.97 25.80
CA THR A 153 -17.47 12.73 25.73
C THR A 153 -17.14 12.42 24.27
N SER A 154 -16.14 13.12 23.73
CA SER A 154 -15.46 12.69 22.51
C SER A 154 -14.72 11.41 22.86
N ASN A 155 -15.24 10.29 22.35
CA ASN A 155 -14.62 8.98 22.45
C ASN A 155 -13.26 9.00 21.74
N MET A 156 -12.23 9.44 22.45
CA MET A 156 -10.83 9.14 22.14
C MET A 156 -10.71 7.61 22.01
N PRO A 157 -10.06 7.07 20.97
CA PRO A 157 -9.95 5.63 20.80
C PRO A 157 -9.36 5.03 22.08
N GLN A 158 -10.11 4.07 22.64
CA GLN A 158 -9.75 3.37 23.87
C GLN A 158 -8.28 2.98 23.84
N SER A 159 -7.59 3.34 24.93
CA SER A 159 -6.22 2.96 25.28
C SER A 159 -5.78 1.63 24.68
N LEU A 160 -4.56 1.61 24.15
CA LEU A 160 -3.83 0.44 23.65
C LEU A 160 -3.81 -0.67 24.71
N LYS A 161 -4.77 -1.59 24.67
CA LYS A 161 -4.77 -2.77 25.53
C LYS A 161 -4.12 -3.92 24.77
N HIS A 162 -3.14 -4.55 25.43
CA HIS A 162 -2.59 -5.83 24.99
C HIS A 162 -3.76 -6.82 24.89
N LYS A 163 -4.08 -7.26 23.67
CA LYS A 163 -5.08 -8.31 23.43
C LYS A 163 -4.32 -9.61 23.21
N GLU A 164 -4.62 -10.60 24.03
CA GLU A 164 -4.13 -11.97 23.90
C GLU A 164 -4.39 -12.56 22.50
N PRO A 165 -3.62 -13.58 22.07
CA PRO A 165 -3.78 -14.18 20.75
C PRO A 165 -5.21 -14.68 20.55
N ILE A 166 -5.86 -14.21 19.48
CA ILE A 166 -7.23 -14.59 19.16
C ILE A 166 -7.30 -16.11 18.94
N THR A 167 -8.15 -16.79 19.70
CA THR A 167 -8.46 -18.21 19.55
C THR A 167 -9.69 -18.40 18.71
N GLU A 168 -9.79 -19.52 17.99
CA GLU A 168 -11.00 -19.84 17.23
C GLU A 168 -12.21 -19.86 18.16
N GLU A 169 -13.30 -19.24 17.70
CA GLU A 169 -14.55 -19.15 18.46
C GLU A 169 -15.67 -19.88 17.70
N SER A 170 -16.81 -20.07 18.35
CA SER A 170 -17.98 -20.70 17.74
C SER A 170 -18.41 -20.01 16.45
N ASP A 171 -18.16 -18.70 16.33
CA ASP A 171 -18.79 -17.85 15.32
C ASP A 171 -17.90 -17.61 14.09
N PHE A 172 -16.62 -17.97 14.16
CA PHE A 172 -15.67 -17.72 13.07
C PHE A 172 -14.47 -18.68 13.07
N TYR A 173 -13.91 -18.91 11.89
CA TYR A 173 -12.62 -19.55 11.69
C TYR A 173 -11.51 -18.52 11.65
N ILE A 174 -10.29 -18.90 12.06
CA ILE A 174 -9.17 -17.96 12.14
C ILE A 174 -8.03 -18.38 11.21
N PHE A 175 -7.50 -17.38 10.51
CA PHE A 175 -6.19 -17.45 9.91
C PHE A 175 -5.22 -16.51 10.62
N LYS A 176 -3.99 -16.97 10.86
CA LYS A 176 -2.94 -16.20 11.53
C LYS A 176 -1.72 -16.13 10.63
N CYS A 177 -1.30 -14.91 10.27
CA CYS A 177 -0.02 -14.66 9.62
C CYS A 177 0.86 -13.86 10.57
N TYR A 178 1.78 -14.54 11.27
CA TYR A 178 2.65 -13.95 12.30
C TYR A 178 4.11 -13.83 11.89
N THR A 179 4.40 -14.05 10.61
CA THR A 179 5.77 -14.06 10.06
C THR A 179 6.11 -12.77 9.31
N ALA A 180 5.43 -11.66 9.60
CA ALA A 180 5.79 -10.37 9.00
C ALA A 180 7.21 -9.98 9.41
N ASN A 181 7.94 -9.30 8.53
CA ASN A 181 9.22 -8.69 8.89
C ASN A 181 9.00 -7.45 9.76
N VAL A 182 9.98 -7.11 10.60
CA VAL A 182 9.96 -5.90 11.43
C VAL A 182 9.71 -4.67 10.56
N GLY A 183 8.72 -3.85 10.93
CA GLY A 183 8.38 -2.61 10.22
C GLY A 183 7.75 -2.81 8.84
N SER A 184 7.66 -4.05 8.34
CA SER A 184 7.05 -4.36 7.05
C SER A 184 5.54 -4.50 7.17
N PHE A 185 4.83 -4.02 6.14
CA PHE A 185 3.40 -4.20 5.99
C PHE A 185 3.01 -5.21 4.90
N GLN A 186 3.97 -5.66 4.09
CA GLN A 186 3.74 -6.62 3.02
C GLN A 186 3.40 -7.99 3.59
N VAL A 187 2.49 -8.71 2.91
CA VAL A 187 2.18 -10.10 3.25
C VAL A 187 3.38 -10.98 2.90
N PRO A 188 3.99 -11.71 3.86
CA PRO A 188 5.11 -12.58 3.58
C PRO A 188 4.74 -13.72 2.63
N ASP A 189 5.66 -14.11 1.75
CA ASP A 189 5.44 -15.22 0.80
C ASP A 189 5.04 -16.52 1.51
N GLY A 190 5.64 -16.77 2.68
CA GLY A 190 5.30 -17.93 3.51
C GLY A 190 3.84 -17.96 3.98
N CYS A 191 3.18 -16.81 4.08
CA CYS A 191 1.76 -16.74 4.40
C CYS A 191 0.86 -16.89 3.17
N LEU A 192 1.30 -16.52 1.97
CA LEU A 192 0.45 -16.43 0.78
C LEU A 192 -0.24 -17.76 0.45
N ASN A 193 0.52 -18.86 0.42
CA ASN A 193 -0.04 -20.18 0.10
C ASN A 193 -1.07 -20.62 1.14
N THR A 194 -0.73 -20.51 2.43
CA THR A 194 -1.64 -20.90 3.52
C THR A 194 -2.88 -20.00 3.60
N LEU A 195 -2.73 -18.72 3.23
CA LEU A 195 -3.82 -17.76 3.16
C LEU A 195 -4.78 -18.16 2.04
N SER A 196 -4.29 -18.43 0.84
CA SER A 196 -5.12 -18.87 -0.27
C SER A 196 -5.90 -20.14 0.07
N THR A 197 -5.25 -21.15 0.65
CA THR A 197 -5.94 -22.38 1.10
C THR A 197 -7.02 -22.10 2.14
N PHE A 198 -6.75 -21.21 3.10
CA PHE A 198 -7.74 -20.81 4.10
C PHE A 198 -8.95 -20.13 3.46
N LEU A 199 -8.71 -19.18 2.54
CA LEU A 199 -9.76 -18.43 1.87
C LEU A 199 -10.60 -19.31 0.95
N GLU A 200 -9.99 -20.24 0.21
CA GLU A 200 -10.71 -21.20 -0.62
C GLU A 200 -11.60 -22.11 0.22
N LYS A 201 -11.05 -22.65 1.32
CA LYS A 201 -11.78 -23.53 2.25
C LYS A 201 -13.00 -22.85 2.86
N TYR A 202 -12.91 -21.56 3.15
CA TYR A 202 -13.97 -20.79 3.79
C TYR A 202 -14.62 -19.77 2.86
N SER A 203 -14.51 -19.94 1.54
CA SER A 203 -14.98 -19.01 0.51
C SER A 203 -16.43 -18.55 0.67
N ASN A 204 -17.29 -19.41 1.21
CA ASN A 204 -18.71 -19.14 1.48
C ASN A 204 -18.99 -18.31 2.76
N SER A 205 -17.96 -17.85 3.48
CA SER A 205 -18.14 -17.00 4.65
C SER A 205 -18.81 -15.67 4.27
N PRO A 206 -19.85 -15.22 5.01
CA PRO A 206 -20.60 -14.00 4.68
C PRO A 206 -19.80 -12.72 4.92
N LYS A 207 -18.77 -12.77 5.77
CA LYS A 207 -17.85 -11.67 6.03
C LYS A 207 -16.49 -12.17 6.49
N TYR A 208 -15.47 -11.38 6.19
CA TYR A 208 -14.10 -11.54 6.68
C TYR A 208 -13.69 -10.30 7.46
N GLU A 209 -13.22 -10.46 8.70
CA GLU A 209 -12.60 -9.36 9.45
C GLU A 209 -11.09 -9.49 9.43
N VAL A 210 -10.39 -8.38 9.19
CA VAL A 210 -8.93 -8.34 9.11
C VAL A 210 -8.38 -7.44 10.21
N ILE A 211 -7.43 -7.96 10.98
CA ILE A 211 -6.89 -7.32 12.18
C ILE A 211 -5.37 -7.27 12.09
N GLY A 212 -4.80 -6.08 12.25
CA GLY A 212 -3.35 -5.88 12.25
C GLY A 212 -2.74 -6.26 13.60
N VAL A 213 -1.59 -6.91 13.55
CA VAL A 213 -0.82 -7.34 14.72
C VAL A 213 0.56 -6.69 14.66
N VAL A 214 0.98 -6.06 15.75
CA VAL A 214 2.30 -5.45 15.93
C VAL A 214 2.97 -6.03 17.17
N ASN A 215 4.30 -6.08 17.16
CA ASN A 215 5.08 -6.49 18.33
C ASN A 215 6.06 -5.42 18.81
N ASP A 216 6.76 -5.72 19.91
CA ASP A 216 7.73 -4.80 20.51
C ASP A 216 8.87 -4.45 19.54
N ASP A 217 9.32 -5.38 18.68
CA ASP A 217 10.34 -5.09 17.66
C ASP A 217 9.84 -4.06 16.61
N ASP A 218 8.57 -4.14 16.21
CA ASP A 218 7.98 -3.14 15.31
C ASP A 218 7.99 -1.75 15.97
N ILE A 219 7.65 -1.71 17.26
CA ILE A 219 7.63 -0.47 18.04
C ILE A 219 9.06 0.09 18.18
N ASP A 220 10.04 -0.74 18.47
CA ASP A 220 11.44 -0.33 18.60
C ASP A 220 12.04 0.11 17.26
N PHE A 221 11.67 -0.55 16.17
CA PHE A 221 11.99 -0.09 14.82
C PHE A 221 11.41 1.30 14.56
N LEU A 222 10.14 1.54 14.89
CA LEU A 222 9.50 2.85 14.72
C LEU A 222 10.11 3.94 15.63
N LYS A 223 10.50 3.59 16.86
CA LYS A 223 11.22 4.50 17.77
C LYS A 223 12.55 4.95 17.19
N SER A 224 13.21 4.14 16.36
CA SER A 224 14.51 4.50 15.77
C SER A 224 14.43 5.72 14.85
N PHE A 225 13.25 6.06 14.35
CA PHE A 225 12.99 7.28 13.56
C PHE A 225 12.72 8.53 14.42
N ILE A 226 12.53 8.36 15.74
CA ILE A 226 12.22 9.45 16.66
C ILE A 226 13.53 10.05 17.19
N LYS A 227 13.86 11.26 16.75
CA LYS A 227 15.06 11.99 17.20
C LYS A 227 14.90 12.59 18.60
N ASN A 228 13.68 13.02 18.97
CA ASN A 228 13.37 13.68 20.24
C ASN A 228 12.14 13.03 20.91
N PRO A 229 12.33 12.05 21.81
CA PRO A 229 11.24 11.27 22.40
C PRO A 229 10.29 12.11 23.27
N GLU A 230 10.77 13.20 23.88
CA GLU A 230 9.95 14.07 24.76
C GLU A 230 8.91 14.92 24.01
N GLN A 231 9.04 15.10 22.69
CA GLN A 231 8.11 15.90 21.88
C GLN A 231 7.13 15.04 21.04
N THR A 232 7.20 13.72 21.15
CA THR A 232 6.64 12.80 20.13
C THR A 232 5.87 11.63 20.71
N VAL A 233 5.39 11.73 21.95
CA VAL A 233 4.64 10.66 22.64
C VAL A 233 3.46 10.16 21.78
N ASN A 234 2.81 11.04 21.02
CA ASN A 234 1.72 10.66 20.11
C ASN A 234 2.20 10.08 18.76
N PHE A 235 3.42 10.40 18.31
CA PHE A 235 3.91 9.93 17.01
C PHE A 235 4.09 8.42 17.01
N LEU A 236 4.64 7.86 18.08
CA LEU A 236 4.88 6.41 18.15
C LEU A 236 3.57 5.62 18.08
N ASP A 237 2.53 6.08 18.78
CA ASP A 237 1.21 5.48 18.77
C ASP A 237 0.59 5.56 17.36
N PHE A 238 0.63 6.73 16.72
CA PHE A 238 0.13 6.90 15.35
C PHE A 238 0.92 6.09 14.32
N ALA A 239 2.24 6.03 14.44
CA ALA A 239 3.09 5.24 13.56
C ALA A 239 2.79 3.74 13.70
N THR A 240 2.61 3.28 14.94
CA THR A 240 2.27 1.88 15.23
C THR A 240 0.88 1.52 14.70
N MET A 241 -0.11 2.40 14.90
CA MET A 241 -1.44 2.26 14.31
C MET A 241 -1.39 2.29 12.78
N GLY A 242 -0.57 3.15 12.19
CA GLY A 242 -0.36 3.25 10.75
C GLY A 242 0.21 1.96 10.15
N LEU A 243 1.26 1.40 10.77
CA LEU A 243 1.85 0.13 10.36
C LEU A 243 0.83 -1.02 10.40
N SER A 244 0.11 -1.14 11.52
CA SER A 244 -0.97 -2.10 11.68
C SER A 244 -2.05 -1.93 10.59
N ARG A 245 -2.46 -0.69 10.31
CA ARG A 245 -3.46 -0.40 9.29
C ARG A 245 -2.98 -0.75 7.89
N HIS A 246 -1.72 -0.50 7.56
CA HIS A 246 -1.16 -0.90 6.27
C HIS A 246 -1.15 -2.42 6.09
N ARG A 247 -0.81 -3.19 7.13
CA ARG A 247 -0.92 -4.67 7.10
C ARG A 247 -2.35 -5.14 6.82
N VAL A 248 -3.34 -4.49 7.43
CA VAL A 248 -4.77 -4.77 7.20
C VAL A 248 -5.16 -4.49 5.74
N VAL A 249 -4.69 -3.38 5.16
CA VAL A 249 -4.98 -3.02 3.77
C VAL A 249 -4.38 -4.04 2.81
N GLU A 250 -3.13 -4.44 2.99
CA GLU A 250 -2.47 -5.45 2.14
C GLU A 250 -3.18 -6.80 2.21
N ALA A 251 -3.51 -7.26 3.42
CA ALA A 251 -4.26 -8.51 3.60
C ALA A 251 -5.66 -8.42 2.99
N THR A 252 -6.36 -7.29 3.12
CA THR A 252 -7.66 -7.05 2.49
C THR A 252 -7.58 -7.16 0.97
N TRP A 253 -6.55 -6.55 0.36
CA TRP A 253 -6.33 -6.64 -1.08
C TRP A 253 -6.08 -8.08 -1.51
N LYS A 254 -5.29 -8.84 -0.74
CA LYS A 254 -5.04 -10.25 -1.03
C LYS A 254 -6.30 -11.11 -0.95
N ILE A 255 -7.18 -10.86 0.03
CA ILE A 255 -8.47 -11.55 0.14
C ILE A 255 -9.32 -11.28 -1.11
N LYS A 256 -9.45 -10.02 -1.51
CA LYS A 256 -10.23 -9.62 -2.69
C LYS A 256 -9.65 -10.17 -4.00
N GLN A 257 -8.33 -10.29 -4.10
CA GLN A 257 -7.71 -10.97 -5.25
C GLN A 257 -8.07 -12.44 -5.35
N THR A 258 -8.15 -13.15 -4.21
CA THR A 258 -8.44 -14.58 -4.19
C THR A 258 -9.92 -14.87 -4.34
N LEU A 259 -10.79 -14.11 -3.68
CA LEU A 259 -12.23 -14.39 -3.60
C LEU A 259 -13.10 -13.48 -4.49
N GLY A 260 -12.52 -12.42 -5.05
CA GLY A 260 -13.20 -11.43 -5.89
C GLY A 260 -13.44 -10.09 -5.17
N GLU A 261 -13.49 -9.01 -5.96
CA GLU A 261 -13.60 -7.61 -5.47
C GLU A 261 -14.84 -7.33 -4.61
N ASN A 262 -15.93 -8.08 -4.85
CA ASN A 262 -17.20 -7.95 -4.15
C ASN A 262 -17.22 -8.67 -2.78
N THR A 263 -16.13 -9.35 -2.41
CA THR A 263 -16.03 -10.02 -1.11
C THR A 263 -16.18 -9.02 0.02
N ASN A 264 -17.06 -9.33 0.98
CA ASN A 264 -17.28 -8.50 2.17
C ASN A 264 -16.11 -8.64 3.15
N VAL A 265 -15.16 -7.73 3.06
CA VAL A 265 -14.01 -7.63 3.96
C VAL A 265 -14.14 -6.38 4.82
N ILE A 266 -14.16 -6.58 6.14
CA ILE A 266 -14.30 -5.53 7.14
C ILE A 266 -12.94 -5.32 7.83
N PRO A 267 -12.22 -4.25 7.51
CA PRO A 267 -10.99 -3.93 8.21
C PRO A 267 -11.33 -3.37 9.59
N VAL A 268 -10.84 -4.00 10.67
CA VAL A 268 -11.16 -3.52 12.02
C VAL A 268 -10.36 -2.26 12.38
N ASN A 269 -10.89 -1.48 13.33
CA ASN A 269 -10.29 -0.22 13.78
C ASN A 269 -9.45 -0.37 15.06
N TYR A 270 -8.99 -1.57 15.39
CA TYR A 270 -8.09 -1.80 16.51
C TYR A 270 -6.85 -2.60 16.09
N THR A 271 -5.77 -2.40 16.83
CA THR A 271 -4.49 -3.10 16.64
C THR A 271 -4.30 -4.11 17.76
N ILE A 272 -3.82 -5.30 17.43
CA ILE A 272 -3.38 -6.28 18.42
C ILE A 272 -1.91 -6.04 18.71
N TYR A 273 -1.60 -5.85 19.98
CA TYR A 273 -0.23 -5.81 20.48
C TYR A 273 0.13 -7.19 20.99
N SER A 274 1.18 -7.78 20.43
CA SER A 274 1.73 -9.07 20.87
C SER A 274 3.16 -8.87 21.34
N LYS A 275 3.63 -9.71 22.26
CA LYS A 275 5.05 -9.72 22.64
C LYS A 275 5.94 -10.29 21.54
N VAL A 276 5.42 -11.23 20.75
CA VAL A 276 6.23 -12.04 19.83
C VAL A 276 5.70 -12.06 18.39
N SER A 277 4.39 -11.92 18.20
CA SER A 277 3.77 -12.10 16.88
C SER A 277 3.58 -10.78 16.15
N ARG A 278 3.82 -10.76 14.84
CA ARG A 278 3.60 -9.58 13.98
C ARG A 278 3.04 -9.96 12.62
N GLY A 279 2.12 -9.14 12.10
CA GLY A 279 1.46 -9.40 10.82
C GLY A 279 -0.03 -9.12 10.92
N PHE A 280 -0.87 -10.12 10.65
CA PHE A 280 -2.33 -9.95 10.68
C PHE A 280 -3.07 -11.24 11.03
N VAL A 281 -4.33 -11.08 11.41
CA VAL A 281 -5.29 -12.14 11.65
C VAL A 281 -6.51 -11.92 10.77
N ILE A 282 -7.07 -12.99 10.22
CA ILE A 282 -8.35 -12.96 9.53
C ILE A 282 -9.36 -13.81 10.29
N ARG A 283 -10.57 -13.28 10.49
CA ARG A 283 -11.73 -14.03 10.97
C ARG A 283 -12.69 -14.24 9.83
N ALA A 284 -12.92 -15.48 9.43
CA ALA A 284 -13.92 -15.86 8.45
C ALA A 284 -15.18 -16.31 9.19
N TYR A 285 -16.26 -15.53 9.13
CA TYR A 285 -17.46 -15.81 9.92
C TYR A 285 -18.22 -17.02 9.40
N LYS A 286 -18.84 -17.77 10.30
CA LYS A 286 -19.72 -18.88 9.94
C LYS A 286 -21.07 -18.33 9.50
N VAL A 287 -21.73 -19.03 8.58
CA VAL A 287 -23.12 -18.73 8.22
C VAL A 287 -23.98 -19.04 9.45
N ALA A 288 -24.80 -18.08 9.89
CA ALA A 288 -25.79 -18.33 10.93
C ALA A 288 -26.78 -19.38 10.40
N ILE A 289 -26.88 -20.51 11.11
CA ILE A 289 -27.81 -21.61 10.81
C ILE A 289 -29.14 -21.31 11.48
#